data_AF-A0A931U765-F1
#
_entry.id   AF-A0A931U765-F1
#
_cell.length_a   1.000
_cell.length_b   1.000
_cell.length_c   1.000
_cell.angle_alpha   90.00
_cell.angle_beta   90.00
_cell.angle_gamma   90.00
#
_symmetry.space_group_name_H-M   'P 1'
#
loop_
_entity.id
_entity.type
_entity.pdbx_description
1 polymer ?
#
loop_
_entity_poly.entity_id
_entity_poly.type
_entity_poly.pdbx_seq_one_letter_code
_entity_poly.pdbx_strand_id
1 'polypeptide(L)'
;MPVLEPPVDLARFPVTHGFWIDETDNPLYREFYGAFAGHHPGVDFALPEGTPVKAATPGIVVRREIHQGMGKTIAIRLGSVYSLYSHLSEFCIELGQLLRPKQLIAYSGNTGQATTAPHLHFELRDLTKIPLKDSVFEPVFGQEIKNFQPTFNYVINNTNTQKTFTNLAVRYFGLPSYASLIRDSNPNLKDLSFDSPLPGGQTIIIPNYPDRNI
;
A
#
# COMPACT_ATOMS: atom_id res chain seq x y z
N MET A 1 -3.78 -6.29 -12.81
CA MET A 1 -3.24 -5.53 -11.66
C MET A 1 -4.10 -4.30 -11.45
N PRO A 2 -4.37 -3.87 -10.21
CA PRO A 2 -5.05 -2.61 -9.97
C PRO A 2 -4.27 -1.46 -10.61
N VAL A 3 -4.99 -0.41 -11.03
CA VAL A 3 -4.36 0.77 -11.64
C VAL A 3 -3.44 1.41 -10.60
N LEU A 4 -2.15 1.49 -10.94
CA LEU A 4 -1.13 2.17 -10.16
C LEU A 4 -1.04 3.60 -10.68
N GLU A 5 -1.23 4.56 -9.77
CA GLU A 5 -1.06 5.97 -10.05
C GLU A 5 0.30 6.43 -9.50
N PRO A 6 1.04 7.31 -10.19
CA PRO A 6 2.25 7.86 -9.62
C PRO A 6 1.97 8.57 -8.29
N PRO A 7 2.81 8.38 -7.26
CA PRO A 7 2.61 9.02 -5.96
C PRO A 7 2.86 10.54 -5.99
N VAL A 8 3.55 11.01 -7.03
CA VAL A 8 3.93 12.41 -7.28
C VAL A 8 3.78 12.74 -8.76
N ASP A 9 3.81 14.04 -9.10
CA ASP A 9 3.75 14.49 -10.49
C ASP A 9 5.07 14.23 -11.22
N LEU A 10 5.10 13.16 -12.03
CA LEU A 10 6.30 12.74 -12.77
C LEU A 10 6.75 13.73 -13.84
N ALA A 11 5.87 14.65 -14.29
CA ALA A 11 6.28 15.71 -15.22
C ALA A 11 7.14 16.79 -14.52
N ARG A 12 7.07 16.85 -13.18
CA ARG A 12 7.78 17.83 -12.35
C ARG A 12 8.94 17.22 -11.58
N PHE A 13 8.82 15.97 -11.16
CA PHE A 13 9.78 15.33 -10.28
C PHE A 13 10.32 14.06 -10.94
N PRO A 14 11.62 14.05 -11.32
CA PRO A 14 12.23 12.88 -11.91
C PRO A 14 12.46 11.79 -10.86
N VAL A 15 12.49 10.54 -11.33
CA VAL A 15 13.08 9.44 -10.57
C VAL A 15 14.58 9.65 -10.48
N THR A 16 15.14 9.64 -9.28
CA THR A 16 16.57 9.86 -9.03
C THR A 16 17.32 8.59 -8.63
N HIS A 17 16.60 7.57 -8.18
CA HIS A 17 17.14 6.24 -7.98
C HIS A 17 16.05 5.20 -8.19
N GLY A 18 16.36 4.07 -8.83
CA GLY A 18 15.39 3.01 -9.14
C GLY A 18 16.00 1.61 -9.07
N PHE A 19 15.13 0.60 -8.86
CA PHE A 19 15.42 -0.82 -8.65
C PHE A 19 16.47 -1.47 -9.58
N TRP A 20 17.09 -2.56 -9.09
CA TRP A 20 17.53 -3.69 -9.93
C TRP A 20 17.13 -5.06 -9.33
N ILE A 21 16.65 -5.95 -10.21
CA ILE A 21 16.80 -7.42 -10.14
C ILE A 21 17.95 -7.70 -11.11
N ASP A 22 19.18 -8.01 -10.67
CA ASP A 22 20.31 -8.24 -11.59
C ASP A 22 20.68 -9.72 -11.73
N GLU A 23 20.68 -10.19 -12.98
CA GLU A 23 21.12 -11.52 -13.44
C GLU A 23 22.31 -11.43 -14.42
N THR A 24 23.04 -10.32 -14.52
CA THR A 24 24.05 -10.09 -15.58
C THR A 24 25.39 -9.55 -15.06
N ASP A 25 26.32 -10.46 -14.73
CA ASP A 25 27.72 -10.23 -14.32
C ASP A 25 28.54 -9.31 -15.28
N ASN A 26 28.38 -7.97 -15.24
CA ASN A 26 29.19 -7.02 -16.03
C ASN A 26 30.17 -6.19 -15.16
N PRO A 27 31.50 -6.29 -15.40
CA PRO A 27 32.51 -5.71 -14.51
C PRO A 27 32.70 -4.19 -14.61
N LEU A 28 32.36 -3.53 -15.73
CA LEU A 28 32.47 -2.06 -15.83
C LEU A 28 31.39 -1.33 -15.00
N TYR A 29 30.26 -2.00 -14.75
CA TYR A 29 29.18 -1.51 -13.90
C TYR A 29 29.54 -1.67 -12.41
N ARG A 30 30.28 -2.71 -12.03
CA ARG A 30 30.71 -2.95 -10.64
C ARG A 30 31.53 -1.81 -10.02
N GLU A 31 32.29 -1.08 -10.82
CA GLU A 31 33.15 0.02 -10.37
C GLU A 31 32.38 1.35 -10.18
N PHE A 32 31.37 1.63 -11.01
CA PHE A 32 30.52 2.81 -10.86
C PHE A 32 29.43 2.63 -9.78
N TYR A 33 28.91 1.41 -9.63
CA TYR A 33 27.85 1.07 -8.65
C TYR A 33 28.40 0.55 -7.30
N GLY A 34 29.67 0.18 -7.20
CA GLY A 34 30.34 -0.20 -5.95
C GLY A 34 30.55 0.98 -4.96
N ALA A 35 30.34 2.21 -5.41
CA ALA A 35 30.45 3.42 -4.57
C ALA A 35 29.25 3.64 -3.64
N PHE A 36 28.09 3.01 -3.92
CA PHE A 36 26.88 3.07 -3.09
C PHE A 36 26.59 1.67 -2.52
N ALA A 37 27.38 1.29 -1.53
CA ALA A 37 27.25 0.02 -0.82
C ALA A 37 25.91 -0.07 -0.07
N GLY A 38 24.86 -0.60 -0.72
CA GLY A 38 23.60 -0.93 -0.03
C GLY A 38 22.42 -1.12 -0.98
N HIS A 39 21.75 -2.26 -0.84
CA HIS A 39 20.53 -2.63 -1.55
C HIS A 39 19.40 -1.58 -1.37
N HIS A 40 18.87 -1.01 -2.46
CA HIS A 40 17.78 -0.04 -2.45
C HIS A 40 16.48 -0.63 -3.07
N PRO A 41 15.49 -1.08 -2.27
CA PRO A 41 14.33 -1.85 -2.73
C PRO A 41 13.16 -0.97 -3.14
N GLY A 42 13.45 0.25 -3.60
CA GLY A 42 12.46 1.26 -3.87
C GLY A 42 12.90 2.21 -4.99
N VAL A 43 12.02 3.16 -5.23
CA VAL A 43 12.25 4.27 -6.15
C VAL A 43 12.31 5.55 -5.34
N ASP A 44 13.38 6.31 -5.53
CA ASP A 44 13.51 7.64 -4.96
C ASP A 44 13.12 8.69 -5.98
N PHE A 45 12.29 9.63 -5.56
CA PHE A 45 11.96 10.84 -6.29
C PHE A 45 12.58 12.03 -5.58
N ALA A 46 13.55 12.72 -6.18
CA ALA A 46 14.05 13.97 -5.62
C ALA A 46 13.02 15.08 -5.80
N LEU A 47 12.62 15.68 -4.69
CA LEU A 47 11.58 16.69 -4.65
C LEU A 47 11.71 17.53 -3.37
N PRO A 48 11.34 18.82 -3.41
CA PRO A 48 11.40 19.67 -2.23
C PRO A 48 10.53 19.12 -1.10
N GLU A 49 10.92 19.39 0.16
CA GLU A 49 10.03 19.16 1.30
C GLU A 49 8.71 19.92 1.13
N GLY A 50 7.61 19.34 1.62
CA GLY A 50 6.29 19.94 1.48
C GLY A 50 5.60 19.65 0.15
N THR A 51 6.21 18.86 -0.74
CA THR A 51 5.55 18.43 -1.98
C THR A 51 4.41 17.46 -1.67
N PRO A 52 3.20 17.64 -2.23
CA PRO A 52 2.08 16.73 -2.01
C PRO A 52 2.39 15.30 -2.49
N VAL A 53 2.25 14.33 -1.59
CA VAL A 53 2.36 12.89 -1.88
C VAL A 53 0.96 12.28 -1.85
N LYS A 54 0.61 11.53 -2.90
CA LYS A 54 -0.71 10.93 -3.11
C LYS A 54 -0.66 9.42 -3.05
N ALA A 55 -1.78 8.81 -2.68
CA ALA A 55 -1.95 7.37 -2.71
C ALA A 55 -1.81 6.83 -4.14
N ALA A 56 -0.78 6.02 -4.37
CA ALA A 56 -0.51 5.35 -5.63
C ALA A 56 -1.52 4.24 -5.92
N THR A 57 -2.08 3.65 -4.86
CA THR A 57 -3.07 2.57 -4.93
C THR A 57 -4.31 2.94 -4.12
N PRO A 58 -5.51 2.39 -4.44
CA PRO A 58 -6.56 2.31 -3.43
C PRO A 58 -6.08 1.42 -2.27
N GLY A 59 -6.83 1.41 -1.18
CA GLY A 59 -6.58 0.47 -0.10
C GLY A 59 -6.81 1.05 1.28
N ILE A 60 -6.23 0.41 2.28
CA ILE A 60 -6.31 0.84 3.67
C ILE A 60 -4.94 1.18 4.23
N VAL A 61 -4.88 2.26 5.01
CA VAL A 61 -3.69 2.60 5.78
C VAL A 61 -3.46 1.56 6.87
N VAL A 62 -2.43 0.75 6.71
CA VAL A 62 -2.04 -0.27 7.71
C VAL A 62 -0.87 0.18 8.58
N ARG A 63 -0.16 1.23 8.17
CA ARG A 63 0.93 1.84 8.94
C ARG A 63 0.96 3.34 8.75
N ARG A 64 1.27 4.03 9.84
CA ARG A 64 1.50 5.46 9.97
C ARG A 64 2.34 5.67 11.21
N GLU A 65 3.65 5.79 11.05
CA GLU A 65 4.57 5.82 12.18
C GLU A 65 5.85 6.59 11.87
N ILE A 66 6.63 6.88 12.91
CA ILE A 66 7.96 7.46 12.79
C ILE A 66 8.97 6.33 13.01
N HIS A 67 9.60 5.88 11.92
CA HIS A 67 10.66 4.89 11.94
C HIS A 67 12.03 5.59 12.00
N GLN A 68 13.00 4.99 12.72
CA GLN A 68 14.33 5.58 12.89
C GLN A 68 15.05 5.80 11.55
N GLY A 69 15.09 4.78 10.68
CA GLY A 69 15.75 4.87 9.39
C GLY A 69 14.92 5.62 8.33
N MET A 70 13.65 5.25 8.22
CA MET A 70 12.75 5.69 7.12
C MET A 70 11.96 6.96 7.45
N GLY A 71 12.10 7.49 8.67
CA GLY A 71 11.36 8.67 9.11
C GLY A 71 9.87 8.44 9.19
N LYS A 72 9.09 9.50 8.96
CA LYS A 72 7.63 9.41 8.85
C LYS A 72 7.27 8.53 7.66
N THR A 73 6.63 7.40 7.93
CA THR A 73 6.33 6.36 6.93
C THR A 73 4.86 5.99 6.96
N ILE A 74 4.29 5.82 5.76
CA ILE A 74 2.93 5.29 5.53
C ILE A 74 3.05 3.97 4.77
N ALA A 75 2.22 2.99 5.12
CA ALA A 75 1.97 1.83 4.26
C ALA A 75 0.46 1.67 3.98
N ILE A 76 0.13 1.47 2.71
CA ILE A 76 -1.23 1.25 2.23
C ILE A 76 -1.32 -0.18 1.70
N ARG A 77 -2.25 -0.97 2.23
CA ARG A 77 -2.53 -2.34 1.77
C ARG A 77 -3.59 -2.34 0.69
N LEU A 78 -3.31 -3.09 -0.37
CA LEU A 78 -4.24 -3.45 -1.41
C LEU A 78 -4.14 -4.94 -1.72
N GLY A 79 -5.04 -5.75 -1.13
CA GLY A 79 -4.94 -7.20 -1.28
C GLY A 79 -3.62 -7.75 -0.72
N SER A 80 -2.83 -8.42 -1.56
CA SER A 80 -1.49 -8.91 -1.25
C SER A 80 -0.37 -7.91 -1.48
N VAL A 81 -0.68 -6.68 -1.89
CA VAL A 81 0.32 -5.66 -2.21
C VAL A 81 0.32 -4.57 -1.14
N TYR A 82 1.51 -4.09 -0.79
CA TYR A 82 1.69 -2.84 -0.04
C TYR A 82 2.33 -1.78 -0.93
N SER A 83 1.84 -0.55 -0.85
CA SER A 83 2.61 0.63 -1.24
C SER A 83 3.15 1.33 0.00
N LEU A 84 4.44 1.64 -0.02
CA LEU A 84 5.16 2.26 1.11
C LEU A 84 5.69 3.63 0.68
N TYR A 85 5.62 4.60 1.60
CA TYR A 85 5.98 6.00 1.38
C TYR A 85 6.77 6.48 2.60
N SER A 86 8.03 6.87 2.39
CA SER A 86 8.96 7.19 3.47
C SER A 86 9.62 8.57 3.31
N HIS A 87 10.36 8.96 4.34
CA HIS A 87 11.02 10.27 4.49
C HIS A 87 10.06 11.46 4.51
N LEU A 88 8.79 11.24 4.84
CA LEU A 88 7.73 12.26 4.79
C LEU A 88 7.96 13.37 5.83
N SER A 89 7.41 14.56 5.60
CA SER A 89 7.43 15.67 6.58
C SER A 89 6.15 15.71 7.42
N GLU A 90 5.00 15.31 6.87
CA GLU A 90 3.70 15.41 7.52
C GLU A 90 2.73 14.32 7.02
N PHE A 91 1.85 13.84 7.90
CA PHE A 91 0.79 12.89 7.57
C PHE A 91 -0.55 13.63 7.40
N CYS A 92 -1.30 13.31 6.34
CA CYS A 92 -2.63 13.88 6.08
C CYS A 92 -3.76 12.86 6.28
N ILE A 93 -3.43 11.69 6.81
CA ILE A 93 -4.34 10.54 6.96
C ILE A 93 -4.12 9.85 8.30
N GLU A 94 -5.09 9.02 8.67
CA GLU A 94 -5.07 8.23 9.90
C GLU A 94 -4.91 6.72 9.62
N LEU A 95 -4.42 6.00 10.63
CA LEU A 95 -4.34 4.55 10.58
C LEU A 95 -5.76 3.94 10.45
N GLY A 96 -5.92 2.93 9.61
CA GLY A 96 -7.21 2.30 9.31
C GLY A 96 -8.08 3.08 8.31
N GLN A 97 -7.63 4.24 7.82
CA GLN A 97 -8.38 5.02 6.84
C GLN A 97 -8.41 4.31 5.47
N LEU A 98 -9.57 4.27 4.83
CA LEU A 98 -9.73 3.82 3.46
C LEU A 98 -9.43 4.93 2.47
N LEU A 99 -8.59 4.62 1.49
CA LEU A 99 -8.09 5.56 0.51
C LEU A 99 -8.58 5.21 -0.88
N ARG A 100 -8.85 6.27 -1.65
CA ARG A 100 -8.99 6.18 -3.10
C ARG A 100 -7.65 6.54 -3.75
N PRO A 101 -7.40 6.10 -5.00
CA PRO A 101 -6.22 6.55 -5.75
C PRO A 101 -6.18 8.07 -5.83
N LYS A 102 -4.97 8.65 -5.89
CA LYS A 102 -4.72 10.09 -5.98
C LYS A 102 -5.14 10.92 -4.76
N GLN A 103 -5.67 10.29 -3.71
CA GLN A 103 -5.97 10.99 -2.47
C GLN A 103 -4.67 11.50 -1.83
N LEU A 104 -4.67 12.74 -1.33
CA LEU A 104 -3.54 13.28 -0.58
C LEU A 104 -3.33 12.44 0.69
N ILE A 105 -2.11 11.96 0.89
CA ILE A 105 -1.76 11.11 2.04
C ILE A 105 -0.74 11.76 2.97
N ALA A 106 0.15 12.57 2.42
CA ALA A 106 1.26 13.15 3.15
C ALA A 106 1.90 14.29 2.35
N TYR A 107 2.88 14.92 2.98
CA TYR A 107 3.84 15.79 2.31
C TYR A 107 5.24 15.16 2.39
N SER A 108 6.02 15.33 1.33
CA SER A 108 7.41 14.88 1.29
C SER A 108 8.28 15.60 2.31
N GLY A 109 9.40 15.00 2.67
CA GLY A 109 10.31 15.58 3.63
C GLY A 109 11.73 15.06 3.46
N ASN A 110 12.45 15.13 4.57
CA ASN A 110 13.79 14.59 4.72
C ASN A 110 13.94 13.93 6.10
N THR A 111 12.89 13.25 6.58
CA THR A 111 12.90 12.65 7.92
C THR A 111 13.51 11.25 7.92
N GLY A 112 14.09 10.85 9.05
CA GLY A 112 14.78 9.56 9.21
C GLY A 112 16.30 9.69 9.07
N GLN A 113 17.02 8.64 9.45
CA GLN A 113 18.49 8.59 9.40
C GLN A 113 19.03 8.09 8.07
N ALA A 114 18.22 7.39 7.28
CA ALA A 114 18.61 6.81 5.99
C ALA A 114 18.35 7.76 4.80
N THR A 115 18.44 9.07 5.02
CA THR A 115 18.26 10.09 3.99
C THR A 115 19.36 11.14 4.09
N THR A 116 19.78 11.68 2.95
CA THR A 116 20.82 12.71 2.85
C THR A 116 20.29 14.04 2.32
N ALA A 117 19.12 14.05 1.68
CA ALA A 117 18.48 15.22 1.09
C ALA A 117 16.97 14.99 0.91
N PRO A 118 16.15 16.05 0.75
CA PRO A 118 14.72 15.92 0.52
C PRO A 118 14.36 15.04 -0.69
N HIS A 119 13.57 13.99 -0.44
CA HIS A 119 13.05 13.08 -1.46
C HIS A 119 11.83 12.30 -0.95
N LEU A 120 11.16 11.58 -1.85
CA LEU A 120 10.21 10.52 -1.50
C LEU A 120 10.85 9.18 -1.83
N HIS A 121 10.99 8.31 -0.84
CA HIS A 121 11.24 6.88 -1.06
C HIS A 121 9.91 6.14 -1.18
N PHE A 122 9.73 5.41 -2.29
CA PHE A 122 8.51 4.70 -2.61
C PHE A 122 8.77 3.24 -2.95
N GLU A 123 7.98 2.34 -2.38
CA GLU A 123 8.06 0.91 -2.69
C GLU A 123 6.70 0.31 -3.05
N LEU A 124 6.73 -0.72 -3.89
CA LEU A 124 5.64 -1.66 -4.05
C LEU A 124 6.13 -3.05 -3.67
N ARG A 125 5.50 -3.63 -2.64
CA ARG A 125 5.84 -4.97 -2.15
C ARG A 125 4.70 -5.93 -2.42
N ASP A 126 5.00 -7.08 -3.02
CA ASP A 126 4.07 -8.18 -3.22
C ASP A 126 4.34 -9.29 -2.21
N LEU A 127 3.43 -9.45 -1.25
CA LEU A 127 3.53 -10.44 -0.17
C LEU A 127 3.45 -11.89 -0.65
N THR A 128 3.03 -12.12 -1.91
CA THR A 128 2.97 -13.47 -2.46
C THR A 128 4.32 -13.96 -2.98
N LYS A 129 5.28 -13.05 -3.18
CA LYS A 129 6.57 -13.37 -3.80
C LYS A 129 7.71 -13.49 -2.80
N ILE A 130 7.64 -12.74 -1.69
CA ILE A 130 8.64 -12.73 -0.63
C ILE A 130 7.88 -12.62 0.70
N PRO A 131 8.08 -13.55 1.67
CA PRO A 131 7.53 -13.39 3.01
C PRO A 131 7.97 -12.04 3.60
N LEU A 132 7.08 -11.33 4.28
CA LEU A 132 7.37 -10.01 4.88
C LEU A 132 8.69 -9.98 5.66
N LYS A 133 8.94 -11.06 6.41
CA LYS A 133 10.16 -11.31 7.21
C LYS A 133 11.48 -11.35 6.42
N ASP A 134 11.39 -11.63 5.12
CA ASP A 134 12.53 -11.83 4.23
C ASP A 134 12.71 -10.64 3.27
N SER A 135 11.86 -9.61 3.37
CA SER A 135 12.03 -8.36 2.61
C SER A 135 13.12 -7.51 3.26
N VAL A 136 14.13 -7.10 2.47
CA VAL A 136 15.45 -6.55 2.87
C VAL A 136 15.41 -5.27 3.74
N PHE A 137 14.22 -4.78 4.08
CA PHE A 137 14.00 -3.83 5.18
C PHE A 137 13.12 -4.52 6.22
N GLU A 138 13.73 -5.46 6.93
CA GLU A 138 13.44 -5.68 8.33
C GLU A 138 14.07 -4.52 9.12
N PRO A 139 13.30 -3.55 9.56
CA PRO A 139 13.10 -3.41 10.97
C PRO A 139 11.95 -4.34 11.32
N VAL A 140 12.11 -5.10 12.40
CA VAL A 140 10.96 -5.51 13.19
C VAL A 140 10.25 -4.20 13.54
N PHE A 141 9.18 -3.89 12.81
CA PHE A 141 8.26 -2.86 13.21
C PHE A 141 7.68 -3.36 14.53
N GLY A 142 8.28 -2.94 15.64
CA GLY A 142 7.99 -3.46 16.99
C GLY A 142 6.54 -3.24 17.43
N GLN A 143 5.76 -2.54 16.62
CA GLN A 143 4.31 -2.44 16.70
C GLN A 143 3.67 -2.76 15.35
N GLU A 144 3.92 -3.95 14.80
CA GLU A 144 2.87 -4.53 13.99
C GLU A 144 1.57 -4.50 14.82
N ILE A 145 0.55 -3.84 14.27
CA ILE A 145 -0.83 -4.27 14.50
C ILE A 145 -1.34 -4.02 15.94
N LYS A 146 -1.03 -2.89 16.60
CA LYS A 146 -1.87 -2.51 17.75
C LYS A 146 -3.34 -2.26 17.35
N ASN A 147 -3.56 -1.79 16.12
CA ASN A 147 -4.89 -1.40 15.61
C ASN A 147 -5.30 -2.11 14.29
N PHE A 148 -4.54 -3.09 13.82
CA PHE A 148 -4.96 -3.80 12.61
C PHE A 148 -6.18 -4.65 12.93
N GLN A 149 -7.20 -4.45 12.12
CA GLN A 149 -8.43 -5.21 12.18
C GLN A 149 -8.31 -6.33 11.14
N PRO A 150 -8.51 -7.60 11.53
CA PRO A 150 -8.50 -8.70 10.57
C PRO A 150 -9.67 -8.61 9.58
N THR A 151 -10.68 -7.81 9.90
CA THR A 151 -11.86 -7.59 9.07
C THR A 151 -12.36 -6.15 9.19
N PHE A 152 -13.14 -5.70 8.21
CA PHE A 152 -13.84 -4.42 8.21
C PHE A 152 -15.33 -4.64 8.10
N ASN A 153 -16.11 -3.86 8.85
CA ASN A 153 -17.56 -3.95 8.81
C ASN A 153 -18.13 -2.88 7.87
N TYR A 154 -18.99 -3.30 6.95
CA TYR A 154 -19.79 -2.41 6.11
C TYR A 154 -21.27 -2.69 6.34
N VAL A 155 -22.02 -1.68 6.79
CA VAL A 155 -23.48 -1.77 6.88
C VAL A 155 -24.07 -1.45 5.50
N ILE A 156 -24.91 -2.35 4.98
CA ILE A 156 -25.57 -2.17 3.69
C ILE A 156 -26.54 -1.00 3.78
N ASN A 157 -26.12 0.13 3.26
CA ASN A 157 -26.83 1.41 3.31
C ASN A 157 -26.90 2.12 1.95
N ASN A 158 -26.55 1.42 0.87
CA ASN A 158 -26.62 1.94 -0.49
C ASN A 158 -27.95 1.58 -1.16
N THR A 159 -28.27 2.30 -2.24
CA THR A 159 -29.53 2.11 -3.00
C THR A 159 -29.44 0.99 -4.04
N ASN A 160 -28.26 0.72 -4.58
CA ASN A 160 -28.02 -0.39 -5.52
C ASN A 160 -27.26 -1.51 -4.83
N THR A 161 -28.01 -2.33 -4.08
CA THR A 161 -27.41 -3.36 -3.23
C THR A 161 -26.80 -4.51 -4.03
N GLN A 162 -27.24 -4.74 -5.27
CA GLN A 162 -26.67 -5.76 -6.18
C GLN A 162 -25.18 -5.53 -6.43
N LYS A 163 -24.77 -4.28 -6.62
CA LYS A 163 -23.35 -3.95 -6.89
C LYS A 163 -22.49 -3.87 -5.63
N THR A 164 -23.05 -4.13 -4.44
CA THR A 164 -22.33 -3.92 -3.17
C THR A 164 -21.05 -4.73 -3.10
N PHE A 165 -21.10 -6.03 -3.36
CA PHE A 165 -19.89 -6.87 -3.28
C PHE A 165 -18.81 -6.41 -4.26
N THR A 166 -19.18 -6.14 -5.51
CA THR A 166 -18.25 -5.65 -6.53
C THR A 166 -17.65 -4.29 -6.15
N ASN A 167 -18.46 -3.36 -5.64
CA ASN A 167 -18.00 -2.04 -5.22
C ASN A 167 -17.06 -2.12 -4.03
N LEU A 168 -17.36 -2.97 -3.05
CA LEU A 168 -16.47 -3.24 -1.92
C LEU A 168 -15.18 -3.93 -2.39
N ALA A 169 -15.26 -4.88 -3.32
CA ALA A 169 -14.11 -5.56 -3.90
C ALA A 169 -13.14 -4.57 -4.57
N VAL A 170 -13.66 -3.70 -5.42
CA VAL A 170 -12.87 -2.64 -6.06
C VAL A 170 -12.32 -1.66 -5.02
N ARG A 171 -13.11 -1.28 -4.01
CA ARG A 171 -12.70 -0.30 -3.00
C ARG A 171 -11.57 -0.80 -2.10
N TYR A 172 -11.65 -2.04 -1.62
CA TYR A 172 -10.72 -2.60 -0.63
C TYR A 172 -9.58 -3.40 -1.26
N PHE A 173 -9.80 -3.96 -2.46
CA PHE A 173 -8.84 -4.86 -3.13
C PHE A 173 -8.48 -4.42 -4.55
N GLY A 174 -9.11 -3.36 -5.07
CA GLY A 174 -8.76 -2.77 -6.36
C GLY A 174 -9.26 -3.55 -7.57
N LEU A 175 -9.82 -4.75 -7.37
CA LEU A 175 -10.30 -5.63 -8.43
C LEU A 175 -11.70 -6.21 -8.11
N PRO A 176 -12.63 -6.22 -9.08
CA PRO A 176 -13.95 -6.84 -8.93
C PRO A 176 -13.93 -8.32 -8.53
N SER A 177 -12.89 -9.05 -8.93
CA SER A 177 -12.76 -10.50 -8.68
C SER A 177 -12.73 -10.89 -7.20
N TYR A 178 -12.44 -9.93 -6.30
CA TYR A 178 -12.52 -10.14 -4.86
C TYR A 178 -13.95 -10.14 -4.31
N ALA A 179 -14.98 -9.91 -5.13
CA ALA A 179 -16.37 -9.95 -4.70
C ALA A 179 -16.75 -11.31 -4.09
N SER A 180 -16.27 -12.41 -4.69
CA SER A 180 -16.47 -13.77 -4.14
C SER A 180 -15.82 -13.94 -2.78
N LEU A 181 -14.59 -13.45 -2.61
CA LEU A 181 -13.93 -13.51 -1.31
C LEU A 181 -14.76 -12.81 -0.22
N ILE A 182 -15.29 -11.61 -0.52
CA ILE A 182 -16.15 -10.88 0.43
C ILE A 182 -17.43 -11.66 0.71
N ARG A 183 -18.14 -12.11 -0.34
CA ARG A 183 -19.40 -12.86 -0.18
C ARG A 183 -19.20 -14.14 0.63
N ASP A 184 -18.19 -14.93 0.27
CA ASP A 184 -17.94 -16.25 0.87
C ASP A 184 -17.44 -16.12 2.33
N SER A 185 -16.88 -14.97 2.71
CA SER A 185 -16.54 -14.63 4.11
C SER A 185 -17.77 -14.30 4.98
N ASN A 186 -18.97 -14.22 4.39
CA ASN A 186 -20.21 -13.91 5.08
C ASN A 186 -21.18 -15.09 4.95
N PRO A 187 -21.27 -15.99 5.96
CA PRO A 187 -22.11 -17.19 5.88
C PRO A 187 -23.57 -16.93 5.55
N ASN A 188 -24.12 -15.79 5.99
CA ASN A 188 -25.52 -15.40 5.75
C ASN A 188 -25.78 -14.88 4.32
N LEU A 189 -24.73 -14.63 3.53
CA LEU A 189 -24.81 -14.05 2.19
C LEU A 189 -24.17 -14.94 1.11
N LYS A 190 -23.48 -16.03 1.51
CA LYS A 190 -22.72 -16.92 0.61
C LYS A 190 -23.54 -17.54 -0.51
N ASP A 191 -24.82 -17.81 -0.26
CA ASP A 191 -25.72 -18.49 -1.20
C ASP A 191 -26.44 -17.50 -2.15
N LEU A 192 -26.22 -16.19 -1.99
CA LEU A 192 -26.79 -15.17 -2.86
C LEU A 192 -25.97 -15.04 -4.16
N SER A 193 -26.68 -14.90 -5.28
CA SER A 193 -26.08 -14.48 -6.55
C SER A 193 -25.56 -13.03 -6.45
N PHE A 194 -24.50 -12.70 -7.20
CA PHE A 194 -24.01 -11.32 -7.29
C PHE A 194 -25.03 -10.34 -7.90
N ASP A 195 -25.98 -10.86 -8.68
CA ASP A 195 -27.03 -10.03 -9.28
C ASP A 195 -28.26 -9.89 -8.37
N SER A 196 -28.29 -10.62 -7.25
CA SER A 196 -29.39 -10.52 -6.29
C SER A 196 -29.24 -9.27 -5.42
N PRO A 197 -30.33 -8.52 -5.18
CA PRO A 197 -30.31 -7.45 -4.20
C PRO A 197 -29.91 -8.00 -2.82
N LEU A 198 -29.01 -7.28 -2.13
CA LEU A 198 -28.66 -7.62 -0.76
C LEU A 198 -29.65 -6.98 0.22
N PRO A 199 -29.96 -7.63 1.36
CA PRO A 199 -30.87 -7.08 2.36
C PRO A 199 -30.25 -5.85 3.04
N GLY A 200 -30.95 -4.72 3.03
CA GLY A 200 -30.51 -3.48 3.68
C GLY A 200 -30.34 -3.64 5.19
N GLY A 201 -29.42 -2.87 5.77
CA GLY A 201 -29.16 -2.85 7.22
C GLY A 201 -28.31 -4.03 7.73
N GLN A 202 -28.05 -5.06 6.92
CA GLN A 202 -27.12 -6.12 7.30
C GLN A 202 -25.67 -5.63 7.27
N THR A 203 -24.84 -6.24 8.11
CA THR A 203 -23.39 -5.99 8.13
C THR A 203 -22.67 -7.02 7.25
N ILE A 204 -21.87 -6.53 6.32
CA ILE A 204 -20.91 -7.32 5.54
C ILE A 204 -19.56 -7.23 6.25
N ILE A 205 -19.00 -8.39 6.56
CA ILE A 205 -17.63 -8.56 7.03
C ILE A 205 -16.72 -8.66 5.82
N ILE A 206 -15.84 -7.67 5.66
CA ILE A 206 -14.85 -7.62 4.58
C ILE A 206 -13.55 -8.14 5.17
N PRO A 207 -13.04 -9.29 4.72
CA PRO A 207 -11.77 -9.80 5.24
C PRO A 207 -10.66 -8.82 4.89
N ASN A 208 -9.70 -8.62 5.79
CA ASN A 208 -8.38 -8.21 5.35
C ASN A 208 -7.81 -9.38 4.54
N TYR A 209 -7.14 -9.13 3.41
CA TYR A 209 -6.69 -10.18 2.50
C TYR A 209 -6.06 -11.33 3.29
N PRO A 210 -6.45 -12.60 3.07
CA PRO A 210 -5.92 -13.69 3.86
C PRO A 210 -4.41 -13.72 3.62
N ASP A 211 -3.63 -13.45 4.66
CA ASP A 211 -2.22 -13.84 4.63
C ASP A 211 -2.23 -15.32 4.28
N ARG A 212 -1.57 -15.70 3.19
CA ARG A 212 -1.39 -17.11 2.86
C ARG A 212 -0.41 -17.68 3.87
N ASN A 213 -0.89 -17.93 5.07
CA ASN A 213 -0.35 -18.94 5.96
C ASN A 213 -1.13 -20.23 5.69
N ILE A 214 -0.88 -20.79 4.50
CA ILE A 214 -0.87 -22.23 4.19
C ILE A 214 0.39 -22.45 3.36
#